data_AF-A0AAY4B145-F1
#
_entry.id   AF-A0AAY4B145-F1
#
_cell.length_a   1.000
_cell.length_b   1.000
_cell.length_c   1.000
_cell.angle_alpha   90.00
_cell.angle_beta   90.00
_cell.angle_gamma   90.00
#
_symmetry.space_group_name_H-M   'P 1'
#
loop_
_entity.id
_entity.type
_entity.pdbx_description
1 polymer ?
#
loop_
_entity_poly.entity_id
_entity_poly.type
_entity_poly.pdbx_seq_one_letter_code
_entity_poly.pdbx_strand_id
1 'polypeptide(L)'
;MARDAAPLSYVTLQEQRCVLGWFRGWAAAQRERFLQDLVAKAVPGKVCSLLDQLGAMQVKDRLPSIFECQLRLWSQWFESWSEEERNGFLGSLEETEPSFTARFYNEVAGTAGRD
;
A
#
# COMPACT_ATOMS: atom_id res chain seq x y z
N MET A 1 22.40 -23.74 -8.38
CA MET A 1 21.77 -23.30 -7.11
C MET A 1 20.46 -22.63 -7.47
N ALA A 2 19.36 -23.38 -7.44
CA ALA A 2 18.02 -22.81 -7.60
C ALA A 2 17.70 -22.06 -6.31
N ARG A 3 17.42 -20.76 -6.42
CA ARG A 3 16.92 -19.96 -5.30
C ARG A 3 15.53 -20.52 -4.99
N ASP A 4 15.44 -21.24 -3.89
CA ASP A 4 14.18 -21.73 -3.33
C ASP A 4 13.36 -20.48 -3.01
N ALA A 5 12.49 -20.08 -3.95
CA ALA A 5 11.47 -19.08 -3.70
C ALA A 5 10.52 -19.75 -2.71
N ALA A 6 10.76 -19.52 -1.42
CA ALA A 6 9.91 -20.04 -0.36
C ALA A 6 8.45 -19.73 -0.76
N PRO A 7 7.55 -20.71 -0.75
CA PRO A 7 6.16 -20.46 -1.09
C PRO A 7 5.66 -19.38 -0.13
N LEU A 8 5.09 -18.31 -0.70
CA LEU A 8 4.42 -17.25 0.07
C LEU A 8 3.59 -17.92 1.16
N SER A 9 3.71 -17.45 2.41
CA SER A 9 2.89 -17.99 3.48
C SER A 9 1.43 -17.91 3.06
N TYR A 10 0.67 -19.01 3.22
CA TYR A 10 -0.75 -19.04 2.86
C TYR A 10 -1.53 -17.89 3.51
N VAL A 11 -1.08 -17.45 4.69
CA VAL A 11 -1.59 -16.27 5.40
C VAL A 11 -1.36 -15.00 4.59
N THR A 12 -0.12 -14.72 4.17
CA THR A 12 0.22 -13.54 3.36
C THR A 12 -0.57 -13.49 2.05
N LEU A 13 -0.76 -14.63 1.38
CA LEU A 13 -1.56 -14.69 0.16
C LEU A 13 -3.03 -14.31 0.42
N GLN A 14 -3.60 -14.73 1.56
CA GLN A 14 -4.94 -14.32 1.95
C GLN A 14 -5.01 -12.83 2.28
N GLU A 15 -4.02 -12.29 2.99
CA GLU A 15 -3.93 -10.87 3.31
C GLU A 15 -3.89 -10.03 2.03
N GLN A 16 -3.03 -10.39 1.06
CA GLN A 16 -2.96 -9.73 -0.24
C GLN A 16 -4.30 -9.75 -0.98
N ARG A 17 -4.95 -10.93 -1.06
CA ARG A 17 -6.28 -11.07 -1.69
C ARG A 17 -7.35 -10.25 -0.98
N CYS A 18 -7.27 -10.13 0.34
CA CYS A 18 -8.19 -9.34 1.14
C CYS A 18 -8.06 -7.85 0.78
N VAL A 19 -6.82 -7.34 0.73
CA VAL A 19 -6.52 -5.95 0.34
C VAL A 19 -6.97 -5.67 -1.09
N LEU A 20 -6.69 -6.57 -2.04
CA LEU A 20 -7.18 -6.43 -3.42
C LEU A 20 -8.71 -6.42 -3.49
N GLY A 21 -9.37 -7.22 -2.66
CA GLY A 21 -10.83 -7.22 -2.51
C GLY A 21 -11.35 -5.85 -2.04
N TRP A 22 -10.71 -5.26 -1.03
CA TRP A 22 -11.07 -3.91 -0.55
C TRP A 22 -10.82 -2.84 -1.61
N PHE A 23 -9.67 -2.90 -2.27
CA PHE A 23 -9.25 -1.95 -3.30
C PHE A 23 -10.25 -1.85 -4.46
N ARG A 24 -10.83 -2.98 -4.88
CA ARG A 24 -11.90 -3.01 -5.88
C ARG A 24 -13.16 -2.25 -5.43
N GLY A 25 -13.47 -2.28 -4.14
CA GLY A 25 -14.60 -1.57 -3.54
C GLY A 25 -14.33 -0.12 -3.16
N TRP A 26 -13.08 0.35 -3.22
CA TRP A 26 -12.72 1.72 -2.89
C TRP A 26 -13.09 2.71 -3.97
N ALA A 27 -13.58 3.88 -3.55
CA ALA A 27 -13.76 5.04 -4.39
C ALA A 27 -12.40 5.63 -4.83
N ALA A 28 -12.40 6.45 -5.89
CA ALA A 28 -11.18 7.08 -6.42
C ALA A 28 -10.38 7.83 -5.33
N ALA A 29 -11.04 8.59 -4.45
CA ALA A 29 -10.38 9.31 -3.36
C ALA A 29 -9.70 8.38 -2.34
N GLN A 30 -10.29 7.21 -2.08
CA GLN A 30 -9.72 6.20 -1.17
C GLN A 30 -8.51 5.51 -1.82
N ARG A 31 -8.58 5.22 -3.12
CA ARG A 31 -7.45 4.68 -3.88
C ARG A 31 -6.29 5.68 -3.91
N GLU A 32 -6.56 6.97 -4.11
CA GLU A 32 -5.54 8.01 -4.06
C GLU A 32 -4.86 8.08 -2.69
N ARG A 33 -5.63 7.99 -1.61
CA ARG A 33 -5.05 7.93 -0.25
C ARG A 33 -4.17 6.70 -0.07
N PHE A 34 -4.64 5.52 -0.49
CA PHE A 34 -3.87 4.30 -0.43
C PHE A 34 -2.56 4.37 -1.24
N LEU A 35 -2.58 5.01 -2.41
CA LEU A 35 -1.38 5.24 -3.22
C LEU A 35 -0.33 6.02 -2.45
N GLN A 36 -0.73 7.10 -1.80
CA GLN A 36 0.17 7.93 -1.00
C GLN A 36 0.78 7.15 0.15
N ASP A 37 -0.03 6.36 0.87
CA ASP A 37 0.43 5.47 1.93
C ASP A 37 1.40 4.38 1.40
N LEU A 38 1.14 3.84 0.21
CA LEU A 38 2.00 2.83 -0.43
C LEU A 38 3.36 3.42 -0.84
N VAL A 39 3.39 4.60 -1.46
CA VAL A 39 4.62 5.32 -1.81
C VAL A 39 5.44 5.65 -0.57
N ALA A 40 4.79 6.14 0.50
CA ALA A 40 5.46 6.47 1.75
C ALA A 40 6.16 5.27 2.38
N LYS A 41 5.59 4.07 2.25
CA LYS A 41 6.20 2.83 2.76
C LYS A 41 7.26 2.23 1.85
N ALA A 42 7.14 2.45 0.54
CA ALA A 42 8.13 1.98 -0.43
C ALA A 42 9.42 2.81 -0.42
N VAL A 43 9.36 4.07 0.02
CA VAL A 43 10.52 5.00 0.04
C VAL A 43 10.78 5.51 1.47
N PRO A 44 11.63 4.82 2.26
CA PRO A 44 12.00 5.25 3.60
C PRO A 44 12.95 6.45 3.52
N GLY A 45 12.41 7.68 3.44
CA GLY A 45 13.26 8.88 3.44
C GLY A 45 12.57 10.20 3.11
N LYS A 46 11.39 10.17 2.49
CA LYS A 46 10.60 11.39 2.18
C LYS A 46 9.19 11.24 2.69
N VAL A 47 9.05 11.07 4.01
CA VAL A 47 7.76 11.24 4.68
C VAL A 47 7.33 12.68 4.42
N CYS A 48 6.36 12.89 3.53
CA CYS A 48 5.58 14.11 3.61
C CYS A 48 4.84 14.05 4.95
N SER A 49 5.45 14.65 5.97
CA SER A 49 4.91 14.80 7.33
C SER A 49 3.52 15.45 7.32
N LEU A 50 3.11 16.01 6.17
CA LEU A 50 1.79 16.55 5.89
C LEU A 50 0.69 15.49 5.81
N LEU A 51 0.92 14.25 5.34
CA LEU A 51 -0.14 13.23 5.23
C LEU A 51 -0.50 12.65 6.60
N ASP A 52 0.50 12.41 7.44
CA ASP A 52 0.31 12.01 8.84
C ASP A 52 -0.38 13.15 9.63
N GLN A 53 0.04 14.40 9.42
CA GLN A 53 -0.62 15.58 10.02
C GLN A 53 -2.03 15.83 9.48
N LEU A 54 -2.34 15.52 8.21
CA LEU A 54 -3.69 15.70 7.65
C LEU A 54 -4.65 14.62 8.15
N GLY A 55 -4.14 13.39 8.37
CA GLY A 55 -4.88 12.33 9.06
C GLY A 55 -5.10 12.63 10.54
N ALA A 56 -4.06 13.11 11.24
CA ALA A 56 -4.12 13.46 12.65
C ALA A 56 -4.92 14.74 12.94
N MET A 57 -5.00 15.70 12.00
CA MET A 57 -5.83 16.91 12.14
C MET A 57 -7.32 16.70 11.81
N GLN A 58 -7.73 15.51 11.35
CA GLN A 58 -9.14 15.14 11.40
C GLN A 58 -9.44 14.53 12.78
N VAL A 59 -9.30 15.34 13.85
CA VAL A 59 -10.02 15.07 15.11
C VAL A 59 -11.50 15.32 14.82
N LYS A 60 -12.12 14.36 14.14
CA LYS A 60 -13.56 14.25 14.09
C LYS A 60 -13.92 13.18 15.10
N ASP A 61 -14.75 13.58 16.03
CA ASP A 61 -15.48 12.82 17.06
C ASP A 61 -16.39 11.72 16.44
N ARG A 62 -15.92 11.04 15.39
CA ARG A 62 -16.67 10.15 14.51
C ARG A 62 -15.95 8.81 14.48
N LEU A 63 -16.71 7.73 14.66
CA LEU A 63 -16.23 6.36 14.57
C LEU A 63 -15.32 6.20 13.32
N PRO A 64 -14.17 5.53 13.45
CA PRO A 64 -13.27 5.33 12.32
C PRO A 64 -14.05 4.67 11.18
N SER A 65 -13.89 5.19 9.97
CA SER A 65 -14.55 4.60 8.81
C SER A 65 -14.00 3.19 8.56
N ILE A 66 -14.79 2.32 7.92
CA ILE A 66 -14.33 0.97 7.55
C ILE A 66 -13.02 1.00 6.75
N PHE A 67 -12.83 2.05 5.94
CA PHE A 67 -11.61 2.29 5.18
C PHE A 67 -10.39 2.53 6.07
N GLU A 68 -10.53 3.29 7.16
CA GLU A 68 -9.44 3.50 8.11
C GLU A 68 -9.04 2.19 8.79
N CYS A 69 -10.02 1.35 9.13
CA CYS A 69 -9.76 0.02 9.67
C CYS A 69 -9.03 -0.86 8.65
N GLN A 70 -9.44 -0.83 7.39
CA GLN A 70 -8.78 -1.55 6.29
C GLN A 70 -7.34 -1.09 6.07
N LEU A 71 -7.09 0.24 6.05
CA LEU A 71 -5.75 0.80 5.90
C LEU A 71 -4.84 0.44 7.08
N ARG A 72 -5.36 0.48 8.32
CA ARG A 72 -4.59 0.08 9.49
C ARG A 72 -4.17 -1.38 9.41
N LEU A 73 -5.11 -2.26 9.05
CA LEU A 73 -4.85 -3.69 8.94
C LEU A 73 -3.86 -4.00 7.81
N TRP A 74 -4.08 -3.41 6.63
CA TRP A 74 -3.10 -3.45 5.54
C TRP A 74 -1.73 -2.96 5.98
N SER A 75 -1.67 -1.92 6.82
CA SER A 75 -0.40 -1.37 7.26
C SER A 75 0.42 -2.36 8.07
N GLN A 76 -0.22 -3.01 9.03
CA GLN A 76 0.40 -4.03 9.85
C GLN A 76 0.86 -5.22 9.01
N TRP A 77 0.04 -5.64 8.03
CA TRP A 77 0.41 -6.71 7.10
C TRP A 77 1.61 -6.33 6.24
N PHE A 78 1.57 -5.16 5.59
CA PHE A 78 2.64 -4.70 4.71
C PHE A 78 3.98 -4.57 5.43
N GLU A 79 3.99 -4.12 6.68
CA GLU A 79 5.19 -4.06 7.52
C GLU A 79 5.72 -5.47 7.85
N SER A 80 4.83 -6.45 8.05
CA SER A 80 5.20 -7.85 8.31
C SER A 80 5.62 -8.61 7.05
N TRP A 81 5.27 -8.14 5.85
CA TRP A 81 5.63 -8.78 4.59
C TRP A 81 7.12 -8.58 4.26
N SER A 82 7.74 -9.64 3.73
CA SER A 82 9.04 -9.61 3.08
C SER A 82 9.01 -8.79 1.78
N GLU A 83 10.19 -8.44 1.27
CA GLU A 83 10.31 -7.71 0.00
C GLU A 83 9.68 -8.50 -1.16
N GLU A 84 9.88 -9.82 -1.21
CA GLU A 84 9.28 -10.70 -2.21
C GLU A 84 7.74 -10.70 -2.14
N GLU A 85 7.18 -10.74 -0.93
CA GLU A 85 5.74 -10.66 -0.70
C GLU A 85 5.17 -9.30 -1.14
N ARG A 86 5.85 -8.20 -0.80
CA ARG A 86 5.45 -6.85 -1.24
C ARG A 86 5.49 -6.72 -2.76
N ASN A 87 6.52 -7.25 -3.41
CA ASN A 87 6.63 -7.27 -4.86
C ASN A 87 5.53 -8.13 -5.51
N GLY A 88 5.19 -9.28 -4.92
CA GLY A 88 4.06 -10.10 -5.38
C GLY A 88 2.71 -9.38 -5.27
N PHE A 89 2.51 -8.61 -4.19
CA PHE A 89 1.32 -7.76 -4.03
C PHE A 89 1.26 -6.66 -5.10
N LEU A 90 2.38 -5.99 -5.38
CA LEU A 90 2.47 -4.97 -6.44
C LEU A 90 2.19 -5.57 -7.82
N GLY A 91 2.70 -6.77 -8.11
CA GLY A 91 2.36 -7.50 -9.34
C GLY A 91 0.86 -7.78 -9.47
N SER A 92 0.22 -8.24 -8.39
CA SER A 92 -1.23 -8.47 -8.37
C SER A 92 -2.05 -7.18 -8.53
N LEU A 93 -1.54 -6.05 -8.02
CA LEU A 93 -2.12 -4.73 -8.24
C LEU A 93 -1.96 -4.28 -9.70
N GLU A 94 -0.80 -4.51 -10.32
CA GLU A 94 -0.56 -4.21 -11.73
C GLU A 94 -1.49 -4.99 -12.66
N GLU A 95 -1.71 -6.28 -12.39
CA GLU A 95 -2.68 -7.09 -13.13
C GLU A 95 -4.12 -6.60 -12.96
N THR A 96 -4.46 -6.05 -11.80
CA THR A 96 -5.83 -5.60 -11.50
C THR A 96 -6.09 -4.17 -11.99
N GLU A 97 -5.17 -3.23 -11.76
CA GLU A 97 -5.27 -1.81 -12.11
C GLU A 97 -3.89 -1.27 -12.57
N PRO A 98 -3.50 -1.50 -13.84
CA PRO A 98 -2.16 -1.12 -14.33
C PRO A 98 -1.92 0.39 -14.27
N SER A 99 -2.96 1.21 -14.51
CA SER A 99 -2.87 2.67 -14.41
C SER A 99 -2.55 3.16 -13.00
N PHE A 100 -3.01 2.44 -11.97
CA PHE A 100 -2.70 2.76 -10.58
C PHE A 100 -1.24 2.46 -10.28
N THR A 101 -0.76 1.27 -10.65
CA THR A 101 0.61 0.84 -10.40
C THR A 101 1.62 1.66 -11.21
N ALA A 102 1.28 2.05 -12.44
CA ALA A 102 2.10 2.98 -13.23
C ALA A 102 2.29 4.34 -12.52
N ARG A 103 1.23 4.88 -11.87
CA ARG A 103 1.34 6.09 -11.05
C ARG A 103 2.23 5.86 -9.84
N PHE A 104 2.10 4.72 -9.15
CA PHE A 104 2.98 4.36 -8.04
C PHE A 104 4.46 4.38 -8.46
N TYR A 105 4.82 3.68 -9.54
CA TYR A 105 6.20 3.67 -10.02
C TYR A 105 6.68 5.05 -10.47
N ASN A 106 5.81 5.88 -11.06
CA ASN A 106 6.16 7.25 -11.43
C ASN A 106 6.49 8.11 -10.20
N GLU A 107 5.66 8.04 -9.16
CA GLU A 107 5.88 8.76 -7.89
C GLU A 107 7.17 8.29 -7.21
N VAL A 108 7.40 6.97 -7.12
CA VAL A 108 8.63 6.41 -6.56
C VAL A 108 9.86 6.84 -7.37
N ALA A 109 9.82 6.74 -8.70
CA ALA A 109 10.91 7.19 -9.56
C ALA A 109 11.18 8.70 -9.45
N GLY A 110 10.12 9.51 -9.34
CA GLY A 110 10.20 10.95 -9.10
C GLY A 110 10.87 11.31 -7.77
N THR A 111 10.72 10.46 -6.75
CA THR A 111 11.41 10.67 -5.47
C THR A 111 12.90 10.31 -5.48
N ALA A 112 13.31 9.38 -6.37
CA ALA A 112 14.70 8.90 -6.51
C ALA A 112 15.62 9.85 -7.31
N GLY A 113 15.07 10.68 -8.19
CA GLY A 113 15.85 11.58 -9.07
C GLY A 113 16.20 12.95 -8.50
N ARG A 114 16.05 13.18 -7.19
CA ARG A 114 16.31 14.47 -6.54
C ARG A 114 17.27 14.26 -5.37
N ASP A 115 18.52 14.00 -5.75
CA ASP A 115 19.74 14.19 -4.96
C ASP A 115 20.51 15.36 -5.60
#